data_AF-A0A3M1KPP7-F1
#
_entry.id   AF-A0A3M1KPP7-F1
#
_cell.length_a   1.000
_cell.length_b   1.000
_cell.length_c   1.000
_cell.angle_alpha   90.00
_cell.angle_beta   90.00
_cell.angle_gamma   90.00
#
_symmetry.space_group_name_H-M   'P 1'
#
loop_
_entity.id
_entity.type
_entity.pdbx_description
1 polymer ?
#
loop_
_entity_poly.entity_id
_entity_poly.type
_entity_poly.pdbx_seq_one_letter_code
_entity_poly.pdbx_strand_id
1 'polypeptide(L)'
;MKTCLALEASTDACLVALQHEGKLYSLLDTTPRMHARRLMPMVETVLKDAGLNRRALTDLAVGMGPGSFTGIRIAVGLVQGLALGLGLPVRPVCSLAATAWPIARQRPEQVVAVVRDARMGEHYVGVFQWQAEKLITLLPPTLSSYDETQNLI
;
A
#
# COMPACT_ATOMS: atom_id res chain seq x y z
N MET A 1 22.65 -4.88 -3.81
CA MET A 1 21.72 -3.79 -4.16
C MET A 1 20.31 -4.22 -3.76
N LYS A 2 19.44 -3.31 -3.29
CA LYS A 2 18.10 -3.69 -2.79
C LYS A 2 17.11 -3.82 -3.96
N THR A 3 16.36 -4.91 -3.99
CA THR A 3 15.26 -5.17 -4.93
C THR A 3 14.00 -5.38 -4.11
N CYS A 4 13.11 -4.39 -4.12
CA CYS A 4 11.94 -4.38 -3.25
C CYS A 4 10.65 -4.57 -4.06
N LEU A 5 9.84 -5.55 -3.70
CA LEU A 5 8.50 -5.78 -4.27
C LEU A 5 7.43 -5.29 -3.30
N ALA A 6 6.51 -4.44 -3.76
CA ALA A 6 5.41 -3.90 -2.98
C ALA A 6 4.05 -4.26 -3.58
N LEU A 7 3.11 -4.70 -2.74
CA LEU A 7 1.74 -5.02 -3.11
C LEU A 7 0.74 -4.16 -2.33
N GLU A 8 -0.27 -3.62 -3.00
CA GLU A 8 -1.37 -2.87 -2.39
C GLU A 8 -2.72 -3.33 -2.97
N ALA A 9 -3.67 -3.64 -2.11
CA ALA A 9 -4.96 -4.24 -2.45
C ALA A 9 -6.09 -3.84 -1.49
N SER A 10 -5.89 -2.77 -0.69
CA SER A 10 -6.88 -2.22 0.23
C SER A 10 -8.03 -1.48 -0.45
N THR A 11 -8.04 -1.42 -1.79
CA THR A 11 -9.05 -0.71 -2.58
C THR A 11 -9.70 -1.64 -3.60
N ASP A 12 -10.64 -1.14 -4.39
CA ASP A 12 -11.18 -1.90 -5.53
C ASP A 12 -10.14 -2.17 -6.61
N ALA A 13 -9.07 -1.38 -6.65
CA ALA A 13 -7.88 -1.64 -7.45
C ALA A 13 -6.83 -2.46 -6.69
N CYS A 14 -6.01 -3.18 -7.43
CA CYS A 14 -4.78 -3.79 -6.94
C CYS A 14 -3.56 -3.24 -7.68
N LEU A 15 -2.45 -3.11 -6.96
CA LEU A 15 -1.21 -2.55 -7.46
C LEU A 15 -0.04 -3.44 -7.06
N VAL A 16 0.89 -3.60 -8.00
CA VAL A 16 2.18 -4.24 -7.76
C VAL A 16 3.26 -3.29 -8.25
N ALA A 17 4.27 -3.05 -7.42
CA ALA A 17 5.43 -2.26 -7.78
C ALA A 17 6.73 -2.98 -7.43
N LEU A 18 7.75 -2.85 -8.27
CA LEU A 18 9.09 -3.38 -8.08
C LEU A 18 10.09 -2.24 -8.24
N GLN A 19 10.91 -2.02 -7.22
CA GLN A 19 12.05 -1.13 -7.29
C GLN A 19 13.33 -1.95 -7.44
N HIS A 20 14.11 -1.69 -8.47
CA HIS A 20 15.39 -2.34 -8.74
C HIS A 20 16.36 -1.33 -9.37
N GLU A 21 17.55 -1.18 -8.79
CA GLU A 21 18.62 -0.31 -9.32
C GLU A 21 18.16 1.12 -9.67
N GLY A 22 17.32 1.71 -8.83
CA GLY A 22 16.78 3.06 -9.04
C GLY A 22 15.65 3.16 -10.07
N LYS A 23 15.29 2.06 -10.73
CA LYS A 23 14.14 1.96 -11.64
C LYS A 23 12.91 1.45 -10.91
N LEU A 24 11.74 1.95 -11.33
CA LEU A 24 10.43 1.54 -10.83
C LEU A 24 9.66 0.87 -11.96
N TYR A 25 9.18 -0.34 -11.70
CA TYR A 25 8.25 -1.08 -12.54
C TYR A 25 6.94 -1.21 -11.77
N SER A 26 5.81 -0.88 -12.38
CA SER A 26 4.54 -0.92 -11.66
C SER A 26 3.38 -1.26 -12.57
N LEU A 27 2.43 -2.01 -12.03
CA LEU A 27 1.15 -2.31 -12.66
C LEU A 27 0.02 -1.93 -11.72
N LEU A 28 -1.01 -1.33 -12.29
CA LEU A 28 -2.27 -1.03 -11.63
C LEU A 28 -3.38 -1.77 -12.38
N ASP A 29 -4.21 -2.51 -11.65
CA ASP A 29 -5.42 -3.11 -12.17
C ASP A 29 -6.62 -2.62 -11.39
N THR A 30 -7.52 -1.91 -12.06
CA THR A 30 -8.72 -1.32 -11.48
C THR A 30 -9.95 -2.23 -11.63
N THR A 31 -9.78 -3.48 -12.08
CA THR A 31 -10.88 -4.43 -12.25
C THR A 31 -11.34 -4.93 -10.88
N PRO A 32 -12.56 -4.60 -10.44
CA PRO A 32 -13.02 -4.98 -9.11
C PRO A 32 -13.09 -6.50 -8.95
N ARG A 33 -12.84 -6.97 -7.72
CA ARG A 33 -12.98 -8.40 -7.32
C ARG A 33 -12.06 -9.38 -8.04
N MET A 34 -11.04 -8.90 -8.74
CA MET A 34 -10.09 -9.74 -9.47
C MET A 34 -8.73 -9.91 -8.76
N HIS A 35 -8.54 -9.32 -7.58
CA HIS A 35 -7.28 -9.29 -6.82
C HIS A 35 -6.57 -10.65 -6.76
N ALA A 36 -7.30 -11.73 -6.38
CA ALA A 36 -6.73 -13.07 -6.25
C ALA A 36 -6.22 -13.67 -7.57
N ARG A 37 -6.81 -13.28 -8.70
CA ARG A 37 -6.43 -13.74 -10.04
C ARG A 37 -5.36 -12.87 -10.69
N ARG A 38 -5.15 -11.65 -10.21
CA ARG A 38 -4.33 -10.62 -10.88
C ARG A 38 -3.01 -10.34 -10.20
N LEU A 39 -2.95 -10.39 -8.86
CA LEU A 39 -1.73 -10.00 -8.13
C LEU A 39 -0.51 -10.86 -8.50
N MET A 40 -0.61 -12.19 -8.51
CA MET A 40 0.56 -13.02 -8.86
C MET A 40 0.99 -12.84 -10.33
N PRO A 41 0.09 -12.85 -11.34
CA PRO A 41 0.47 -12.49 -12.70
C PRO A 41 1.14 -11.12 -12.83
N MET A 42 0.65 -10.10 -12.10
CA MET A 42 1.27 -8.77 -12.09
C MET A 42 2.69 -8.80 -11.49
N VAL A 43 2.92 -9.58 -10.42
CA VAL A 43 4.26 -9.83 -9.85
C VAL A 43 5.18 -10.45 -10.89
N GLU A 44 4.71 -11.45 -11.63
CA GLU A 44 5.50 -12.09 -12.69
C GLU A 44 5.84 -11.12 -13.82
N THR A 45 4.88 -10.27 -14.22
CA THR A 45 5.11 -9.25 -15.24
C THR A 45 6.14 -8.22 -14.80
N VAL A 46 6.04 -7.61 -13.61
CA VAL A 46 7.03 -6.60 -13.19
C VAL A 46 8.43 -7.18 -13.02
N LEU A 47 8.55 -8.45 -12.58
CA LEU A 47 9.83 -9.14 -12.52
C LEU A 47 10.41 -9.39 -13.92
N LYS A 48 9.56 -9.86 -14.85
CA LYS A 48 9.95 -10.10 -16.24
C LYS A 48 10.40 -8.81 -16.93
N ASP A 49 9.67 -7.72 -16.75
CA ASP A 49 10.01 -6.41 -17.34
C ASP A 49 11.33 -5.85 -16.79
N ALA A 50 11.67 -6.21 -15.54
CA ALA A 50 12.97 -5.92 -14.94
C ALA A 50 14.09 -6.92 -15.34
N GLY A 51 13.78 -7.97 -16.09
CA GLY A 51 14.74 -9.03 -16.43
C GLY A 51 15.14 -9.90 -15.22
N LEU A 52 14.31 -9.94 -14.19
CA LEU A 52 14.59 -10.61 -12.92
C LEU A 52 13.75 -11.86 -12.72
N ASN A 53 14.23 -12.73 -11.83
CA ASN A 53 13.42 -13.79 -11.24
C ASN A 53 13.17 -13.49 -9.75
N ARG A 54 12.24 -14.21 -9.14
CA ARG A 54 11.83 -13.99 -7.74
C ARG A 54 12.97 -14.10 -6.70
N ARG A 55 14.06 -14.82 -7.00
CA ARG A 55 15.22 -14.94 -6.10
C ARG A 55 16.09 -13.67 -6.06
N ALA A 56 15.87 -12.74 -6.99
CA ALA A 56 16.54 -11.43 -6.97
C ALA A 56 15.91 -10.45 -5.97
N LEU A 57 14.74 -10.77 -5.43
CA LEU A 57 14.07 -9.96 -4.41
C LEU A 57 14.86 -9.99 -3.10
N THR A 58 14.98 -8.84 -2.45
CA THR A 58 15.66 -8.69 -1.14
C THR A 58 14.70 -8.26 -0.04
N ASP A 59 13.59 -7.60 -0.41
CA ASP A 59 12.63 -7.04 0.52
C ASP A 59 11.22 -7.16 -0.08
N LEU A 60 10.23 -7.37 0.79
CA LEU A 60 8.83 -7.34 0.44
C LEU A 60 8.13 -6.22 1.22
N ALA A 61 7.16 -5.56 0.61
CA ALA A 61 6.28 -4.59 1.26
C ALA A 61 4.82 -4.88 0.93
N VAL A 62 3.92 -4.63 1.88
CA VAL A 62 2.49 -4.89 1.69
C VAL A 62 1.62 -3.85 2.38
N GLY A 63 0.61 -3.37 1.66
CA GLY A 63 -0.46 -2.56 2.20
C GLY A 63 -1.32 -3.35 3.17
N MET A 64 -1.34 -2.92 4.43
CA MET A 64 -2.09 -3.56 5.52
C MET A 64 -3.46 -2.91 5.77
N GLY A 65 -3.89 -1.98 4.90
CA GLY A 65 -5.10 -1.20 5.07
C GLY A 65 -4.91 0.03 5.96
N PRO A 66 -6.01 0.60 6.48
CA PRO A 66 -7.39 0.10 6.37
C PRO A 66 -7.98 0.16 4.95
N GLY A 67 -9.04 -0.63 4.70
CA GLY A 67 -9.71 -0.73 3.40
C GLY A 67 -10.40 -2.09 3.18
N SER A 68 -10.40 -2.58 1.94
CA SER A 68 -11.03 -3.84 1.51
C SER A 68 -10.53 -5.04 2.32
N PHE A 69 -11.40 -5.60 3.16
CA PHE A 69 -11.13 -6.77 4.00
C PHE A 69 -10.58 -7.96 3.21
N THR A 70 -11.20 -8.24 2.04
CA THR A 70 -10.83 -9.34 1.16
C THR A 70 -9.53 -9.04 0.42
N GLY A 71 -9.39 -7.84 -0.16
CA GLY A 71 -8.21 -7.46 -0.92
C GLY A 71 -6.93 -7.45 -0.08
N ILE A 72 -7.00 -6.89 1.14
CA ILE A 72 -5.87 -6.90 2.10
C ILE A 72 -5.42 -8.34 2.38
N ARG A 73 -6.35 -9.26 2.71
CA ARG A 73 -6.01 -10.66 3.00
C ARG A 73 -5.37 -11.37 1.82
N ILE A 74 -5.82 -11.09 0.61
CA ILE A 74 -5.23 -11.67 -0.60
C ILE A 74 -3.78 -11.19 -0.76
N ALA A 75 -3.54 -9.88 -0.69
CA ALA A 75 -2.18 -9.34 -0.83
C ALA A 75 -1.25 -9.82 0.29
N VAL A 76 -1.72 -9.81 1.54
CA VAL A 76 -0.96 -10.29 2.70
C VAL A 76 -0.65 -11.77 2.57
N GLY A 77 -1.62 -12.62 2.23
CA GLY A 77 -1.41 -14.05 2.03
C GLY A 77 -0.39 -14.34 0.93
N LEU A 78 -0.44 -13.59 -0.18
CA LEU A 78 0.53 -13.72 -1.26
C LEU A 78 1.94 -13.32 -0.80
N VAL A 79 2.09 -12.17 -0.14
CA VAL A 79 3.38 -11.70 0.37
C VAL A 79 3.94 -12.63 1.44
N GLN A 80 3.10 -13.17 2.32
CA GLN A 80 3.51 -14.18 3.30
C GLN A 80 4.02 -15.45 2.63
N GLY A 81 3.35 -15.94 1.58
CA GLY A 81 3.81 -17.10 0.80
C GLY A 81 5.17 -16.85 0.14
N LEU A 82 5.36 -15.66 -0.45
CA LEU A 82 6.65 -15.26 -1.03
C LEU A 82 7.75 -15.14 0.05
N ALA A 83 7.44 -14.49 1.17
CA ALA A 83 8.37 -14.30 2.28
C ALA A 83 8.85 -15.64 2.85
N LEU A 84 7.92 -16.56 3.11
CA LEU A 84 8.22 -17.90 3.61
C LEU A 84 9.06 -18.70 2.60
N GLY A 85 8.70 -18.66 1.31
CA GLY A 85 9.41 -19.42 0.28
C GLY A 85 10.80 -18.87 -0.08
N LEU A 86 11.07 -17.59 0.20
CA LEU A 86 12.32 -16.92 -0.15
C LEU A 86 13.17 -16.51 1.07
N GLY A 87 12.66 -16.67 2.29
CA GLY A 87 13.34 -16.24 3.51
C GLY A 87 13.51 -14.72 3.59
N LEU A 88 12.55 -13.94 3.06
CA LEU A 88 12.66 -12.49 2.94
C LEU A 88 11.90 -11.73 4.04
N PRO A 89 12.42 -10.57 4.47
CA PRO A 89 11.70 -9.69 5.39
C PRO A 89 10.49 -9.03 4.71
N VAL A 90 9.44 -8.77 5.49
CA VAL A 90 8.21 -8.09 5.05
C VAL A 90 8.06 -6.76 5.79
N ARG A 91 7.80 -5.69 5.04
CA ARG A 91 7.53 -4.33 5.54
C ARG A 91 6.03 -4.04 5.45
N PRO A 92 5.29 -4.01 6.58
CA PRO A 92 3.90 -3.60 6.56
C PRO A 92 3.80 -2.09 6.32
N VAL A 93 2.87 -1.67 5.48
CA VAL A 93 2.64 -0.26 5.15
C VAL A 93 1.17 0.07 5.39
N CYS A 94 0.90 1.16 6.12
CA CYS A 94 -0.46 1.67 6.25
C CYS A 94 -0.92 2.30 4.92
N SER A 95 -2.05 1.86 4.40
CA SER A 95 -2.57 2.31 3.10
C SER A 95 -3.00 3.79 3.09
N LEU A 96 -3.49 4.32 4.22
CA LEU A 96 -3.76 5.76 4.35
C LEU A 96 -2.46 6.57 4.35
N ALA A 97 -1.45 6.12 5.10
CA ALA A 97 -0.14 6.77 5.13
C ALA A 97 0.53 6.75 3.73
N ALA A 98 0.44 5.63 3.01
CA ALA A 98 0.93 5.52 1.64
C ALA A 98 0.23 6.49 0.68
N THR A 99 -1.07 6.72 0.89
CA THR A 99 -1.86 7.71 0.12
C THR A 99 -1.43 9.15 0.44
N ALA A 100 -1.17 9.44 1.72
CA ALA A 100 -0.74 10.77 2.17
C ALA A 100 0.70 11.11 1.76
N TRP A 101 1.58 10.11 1.71
CA TRP A 101 3.03 10.28 1.57
C TRP A 101 3.46 11.20 0.42
N PRO A 102 3.01 11.02 -0.85
CA PRO A 102 3.45 11.89 -1.95
C PRO A 102 2.98 13.34 -1.76
N ILE A 103 1.78 13.55 -1.21
CA ILE A 103 1.20 14.88 -1.00
C ILE A 103 1.92 15.59 0.13
N ALA A 104 2.04 14.93 1.29
CA ALA A 104 2.70 15.50 2.47
C ALA A 104 4.16 15.85 2.18
N ARG A 105 4.88 15.01 1.43
CA ARG A 105 6.27 15.27 1.05
C ARG A 105 6.43 16.50 0.14
N GLN A 106 5.48 16.74 -0.76
CA GLN A 106 5.49 17.90 -1.66
C GLN A 106 5.08 19.20 -0.95
N ARG A 107 4.33 19.09 0.15
CA ARG A 107 3.78 20.22 0.91
C ARG A 107 4.03 20.02 2.41
N PRO A 108 5.30 20.10 2.85
CA PRO A 108 5.69 19.73 4.21
C PRO A 108 5.06 20.60 5.30
N GLU A 109 4.71 21.83 4.96
CA GLU A 109 3.99 22.76 5.83
C GLU A 109 2.50 22.40 6.02
N GLN A 110 1.93 21.55 5.16
CA GLN A 110 0.51 21.21 5.17
C GLN A 110 0.24 19.89 5.90
N VAL A 111 -0.88 19.89 6.62
CA VAL A 111 -1.47 18.67 7.18
C VAL A 111 -2.31 18.00 6.09
N VAL A 112 -2.12 16.68 5.93
CA VAL A 112 -2.84 15.85 4.95
C VAL A 112 -3.75 14.88 5.70
N ALA A 113 -5.05 15.12 5.59
CA ALA A 113 -6.06 14.15 6.01
C ALA A 113 -6.42 13.22 4.84
N VAL A 114 -6.44 11.91 5.10
CA VAL A 114 -6.92 10.91 4.16
C VAL A 114 -8.19 10.32 4.74
N VAL A 115 -9.29 10.51 4.02
CA VAL A 115 -10.61 9.98 4.35
C VAL A 115 -10.99 8.95 3.30
N ARG A 116 -11.36 7.74 3.75
CA ARG A 116 -11.74 6.63 2.88
C ARG A 116 -13.03 6.03 3.38
N ASP A 117 -13.99 5.81 2.48
CA ASP A 117 -15.24 5.12 2.78
C ASP A 117 -14.97 3.73 3.39
N ALA A 118 -15.46 3.52 4.61
CA ALA A 118 -15.39 2.24 5.33
C ALA A 118 -16.67 1.40 5.16
N ARG A 119 -17.64 1.90 4.37
CA ARG A 119 -19.04 1.43 4.28
C ARG A 119 -19.83 1.76 5.55
N MET A 120 -21.11 1.39 5.57
CA MET A 120 -22.00 1.52 6.74
C MET A 120 -22.11 2.93 7.35
N GLY A 121 -21.87 3.97 6.56
CA GLY A 121 -21.90 5.35 7.09
C GLY A 121 -20.69 5.66 7.99
N GLU A 122 -19.55 5.01 7.73
CA GLU A 122 -18.29 5.24 8.43
C GLU A 122 -17.15 5.56 7.45
N HIS A 123 -16.11 6.19 7.97
CA HIS A 123 -14.87 6.50 7.27
C HIS A 123 -13.66 5.96 8.03
N TYR A 124 -12.70 5.44 7.29
CA TYR A 124 -11.32 5.37 7.74
C TYR A 124 -10.66 6.73 7.55
N VAL A 125 -10.20 7.33 8.65
CA VAL A 125 -9.56 8.63 8.68
C VAL A 125 -8.14 8.48 9.21
N GLY A 126 -7.18 9.15 8.59
CA GLY A 126 -5.83 9.29 9.12
C GLY A 126 -5.27 10.64 8.75
N VAL A 127 -4.52 11.27 9.66
CA VAL A 127 -3.97 12.61 9.48
C VAL A 127 -2.46 12.54 9.58
N PHE A 128 -1.78 13.08 8.57
CA PHE A 128 -0.33 12.97 8.41
C PHE A 128 0.30 14.30 8.06
N GLN A 129 1.57 14.48 8.38
CA GLN A 129 2.35 15.63 7.96
C GLN A 129 3.79 15.21 7.69
N TRP A 130 4.47 15.89 6.77
CA TRP A 130 5.90 15.67 6.55
C TRP A 130 6.73 16.56 7.49
N GLN A 131 7.53 15.95 8.36
CA GLN A 131 8.40 16.66 9.29
C GLN A 131 9.74 15.92 9.40
N ALA A 132 10.85 16.66 9.46
CA ALA A 132 12.20 16.09 9.62
C ALA A 132 12.48 14.91 8.64
N GLU A 133 12.17 15.12 7.35
CA GLU A 133 12.37 14.14 6.26
C GLU A 133 11.60 12.82 6.40
N LYS A 134 10.51 12.80 7.18
CA LYS A 134 9.64 11.64 7.34
C LYS A 134 8.18 12.03 7.41
N LEU A 135 7.32 11.07 7.07
CA LEU A 135 5.89 11.17 7.30
C LEU A 135 5.60 10.90 8.79
N ILE A 136 5.04 11.88 9.48
CA ILE A 136 4.56 11.78 10.85
C ILE A 136 3.05 11.56 10.82
N THR A 137 2.59 10.64 11.67
CA THR A 137 1.18 10.41 11.94
C THR A 137 0.72 11.35 13.05
N LEU A 138 -0.19 12.27 12.73
CA LEU A 138 -0.82 13.16 13.70
C LEU A 138 -2.08 12.52 14.29
N LEU A 139 -2.87 11.85 13.45
CA LEU A 139 -3.97 10.98 13.84
C LEU A 139 -3.75 9.61 13.20
N PRO A 140 -3.58 8.52 13.97
CA PRO A 140 -3.49 7.18 13.41
C PRO A 140 -4.77 6.82 12.66
N PRO A 141 -4.72 5.81 11.77
CA PRO A 141 -5.93 5.31 11.12
C PRO A 141 -7.01 4.97 12.15
N THR A 142 -8.14 5.66 12.08
CA THR A 142 -9.28 5.53 12.99
C THR A 142 -10.56 5.37 12.17
N LEU A 143 -11.49 4.58 12.67
CA LEU A 143 -12.85 4.48 12.13
C LEU A 143 -13.71 5.57 12.78
N SER A 144 -14.38 6.37 11.98
CA SER A 144 -15.21 7.50 12.44
C SER A 144 -16.55 7.48 11.70
N SER A 145 -17.63 7.89 12.37
CA SER A 145 -18.89 8.16 11.66
C SER A 145 -18.74 9.37 10.71
N TYR A 146 -19.67 9.53 9.77
CA TYR A 146 -19.67 10.67 8.85
C TYR A 146 -19.73 12.02 9.59
N ASP A 147 -20.59 12.12 10.61
CA ASP A 147 -20.78 13.36 11.37
C ASP A 147 -19.54 13.71 12.20
N GLU A 148 -18.91 12.72 12.84
CA GLU A 148 -17.67 12.92 13.60
C GLU A 148 -16.48 13.26 12.70
N THR A 149 -16.47 12.74 11.46
CA THR A 149 -15.39 13.02 10.51
C THR A 149 -15.29 14.53 10.25
N GLN A 150 -16.41 15.25 10.13
CA GLN A 150 -16.41 16.70 9.92
C GLN A 150 -15.78 17.49 11.06
N ASN A 151 -15.72 16.93 12.27
CA ASN A 151 -15.10 17.59 13.42
C ASN A 151 -13.60 17.27 13.54
N LEU A 152 -13.09 16.32 12.75
CA LEU A 152 -11.69 15.88 12.76
C LEU A 152 -10.81 16.58 11.72
N ILE A 153 -11.42 17.22 10.71
CA ILE A 153 -10.77 17.89 9.56
C ILE A 153 -11.22 19.33 9.45
#